data_AF-T0Y464-F1
#
_entry.id   AF-T0Y464-F1
#
_cell.length_a   1.000
_cell.length_b   1.000
_cell.length_c   1.000
_cell.angle_alpha   90.00
_cell.angle_beta   90.00
_cell.angle_gamma   90.00
#
_symmetry.space_group_name_H-M   'P 1'
#
loop_
_entity.id
_entity.type
_entity.pdbx_description
1 polymer ?
#
loop_
_entity_poly.entity_id
_entity_poly.type
_entity_poly.pdbx_seq_one_letter_code
_entity_poly.pdbx_strand_id
1 'polypeptide(L)'
;MDVRTEQTYRQRIAELTRQLAERDATIINLRAQVADMSVRVAALTEQVADLLAQVARLSKNSSNSSKPPSSDIVKPPPPPLPPGEKRSIGGQKGHPRHEREPFAPAQINRVVDYQMDCCPKCGGQMRPLHQPPRKLQQVEIP
;
A
#
# COMPACT_ATOMS: atom_id res chain seq x y z
N MET A 1 -33.40 76.30 33.67
CA MET A 1 -32.41 75.45 32.97
C MET A 1 -31.78 76.29 31.90
N ASP A 2 -30.45 76.38 31.85
CA ASP A 2 -29.71 77.25 30.94
C ASP A 2 -29.77 76.70 29.50
N VAL A 3 -30.12 77.53 28.52
CA VAL A 3 -30.27 77.12 27.10
C VAL A 3 -29.00 76.46 26.56
N ARG A 4 -27.84 76.87 27.10
CA ARG A 4 -26.53 76.28 26.76
C ARG A 4 -26.40 74.83 27.22
N THR A 5 -26.93 74.46 28.38
CA THR A 5 -26.87 73.08 28.86
C THR A 5 -27.82 72.18 28.08
N GLU A 6 -29.00 72.67 27.72
CA GLU A 6 -29.92 71.93 26.85
C GLU A 6 -29.31 71.64 25.47
N GLN A 7 -28.60 72.63 24.91
CA GLN A 7 -27.92 72.49 23.62
C GLN A 7 -26.77 71.49 23.67
N THR A 8 -25.99 71.43 24.76
CA THR A 8 -24.92 70.44 24.91
C THR A 8 -25.46 69.02 25.11
N TYR A 9 -26.56 68.85 25.85
CA TYR A 9 -27.23 67.55 25.95
C TYR A 9 -27.76 67.05 24.60
N ARG A 10 -28.39 67.93 23.81
CA ARG A 10 -28.85 67.58 22.45
C ARG A 10 -27.70 67.16 21.54
N GLN A 11 -26.58 67.88 21.56
CA GLN A 11 -25.36 67.50 20.82
C GLN A 11 -24.80 66.15 21.28
N ARG A 12 -24.77 65.90 22.60
CA ARG A 12 -24.29 64.63 23.15
C ARG A 12 -25.18 63.46 22.77
N ILE A 13 -26.50 63.65 22.79
CA ILE A 13 -27.47 62.63 22.34
C ILE A 13 -27.27 62.33 20.86
N ALA A 14 -27.13 63.35 20.00
CA ALA A 14 -26.89 63.14 18.58
C ALA A 14 -25.60 62.35 18.30
N GLU A 15 -24.52 62.66 19.01
CA GLU A 15 -23.25 61.93 18.88
C GLU A 15 -23.36 60.49 19.38
N LEU A 16 -24.02 60.25 20.52
CA LEU A 16 -24.24 58.89 21.03
C LEU A 16 -25.11 58.06 20.07
N THR A 17 -26.13 58.65 19.48
CA THR A 17 -26.96 57.98 18.45
C THR A 17 -26.13 57.61 17.22
N ARG A 18 -25.23 58.50 16.78
CA ARG A 18 -24.30 58.22 15.66
C ARG A 18 -23.37 57.05 15.99
N GLN A 19 -22.80 57.04 17.19
CA GLN A 19 -21.93 55.96 17.65
C GLN A 19 -22.66 54.62 17.78
N LEU A 20 -23.91 54.62 18.25
CA LEU A 20 -24.73 53.41 18.31
C LEU A 20 -25.02 52.87 16.90
N ALA A 21 -25.39 53.72 15.95
CA ALA A 21 -25.63 53.31 14.57
C ALA A 21 -24.38 52.70 13.91
N GLU A 22 -23.21 53.28 14.15
CA GLU A 22 -21.92 52.75 13.66
C GLU A 22 -21.59 51.38 14.28
N ARG A 23 -21.85 51.22 15.58
CA ARG A 23 -21.67 49.94 16.27
C ARG A 23 -22.64 48.88 15.78
N ASP A 24 -23.89 49.24 15.53
CA ASP A 24 -24.90 48.31 15.00
C ASP A 24 -24.53 47.84 13.59
N ALA A 25 -24.05 48.76 12.72
CA ALA A 25 -23.52 48.40 11.42
C ALA A 25 -22.33 47.43 11.52
N THR A 26 -21.42 47.68 12.47
CA THR A 26 -20.27 46.80 12.74
C THR A 26 -20.72 45.43 13.24
N ILE A 27 -21.69 45.36 14.15
CA ILE A 27 -22.25 44.11 14.68
C ILE A 27 -22.90 43.29 13.57
N ILE A 28 -23.66 43.93 12.67
CA ILE A 28 -24.28 43.25 11.53
C ILE A 28 -23.20 42.63 10.64
N ASN A 29 -22.15 43.38 10.33
CA ASN A 29 -21.06 42.89 9.49
C ASN A 29 -20.32 41.71 10.13
N LEU A 30 -19.98 41.82 11.42
CA LEU A 30 -19.32 40.74 12.16
C LEU A 30 -20.19 39.49 12.27
N ARG A 31 -21.50 39.64 12.51
CA ARG A 31 -22.44 38.51 12.54
C ARG A 31 -22.50 37.80 11.19
N ALA A 32 -22.50 38.53 10.09
CA ALA A 32 -22.47 37.95 8.75
C ALA A 32 -21.17 37.17 8.50
N GLN A 33 -20.01 37.71 8.91
CA GLN A 33 -18.73 37.01 8.80
C GLN A 33 -18.69 35.74 9.65
N VAL A 34 -19.17 35.79 10.89
CA VAL A 34 -19.24 34.62 11.77
C VAL A 34 -20.16 33.55 11.17
N ALA A 35 -21.30 33.93 10.60
CA ALA A 35 -22.19 33.00 9.92
C ALA A 35 -21.51 32.30 8.74
N ASP A 36 -20.86 33.07 7.84
CA ASP A 36 -20.13 32.50 6.70
C ASP A 36 -19.00 31.56 7.15
N MET A 37 -18.20 31.97 8.14
CA MET A 37 -17.14 31.15 8.69
C MET A 37 -17.68 29.86 9.34
N SER A 38 -18.81 29.93 10.04
CA SER A 38 -19.43 28.75 10.64
C SER A 38 -19.87 27.72 9.61
N VAL A 39 -20.42 28.17 8.47
CA VAL A 39 -20.80 27.31 7.35
C VAL A 39 -19.56 26.64 6.74
N ARG A 40 -18.49 27.41 6.52
CA ARG A 40 -17.23 26.87 5.99
C ARG A 40 -16.59 25.84 6.93
N VAL A 41 -16.58 26.11 8.23
CA VAL A 41 -16.07 25.18 9.24
C VAL A 41 -16.88 23.89 9.23
N ALA A 42 -18.22 23.96 9.16
CA ALA A 42 -19.05 22.77 9.10
C ALA A 42 -18.74 21.92 7.85
N ALA A 43 -18.68 22.55 6.67
CA ALA A 43 -18.37 21.87 5.41
C ALA A 43 -16.96 21.25 5.39
N LEU A 44 -15.96 21.96 5.92
CA LEU A 44 -14.59 21.43 6.03
C LEU A 44 -14.52 20.29 7.05
N THR A 45 -15.26 20.37 8.15
CA THR A 45 -15.31 19.30 9.16
C THR A 45 -15.88 18.01 8.56
N GLU A 46 -16.94 18.11 7.76
CA GLU A 46 -17.52 16.98 7.02
C GLU A 46 -16.52 16.38 6.02
N GLN A 47 -15.87 17.21 5.21
CA GLN A 47 -14.84 16.77 4.26
C GLN A 47 -13.67 16.07 4.97
N VAL A 48 -13.22 16.59 6.11
CA VAL A 48 -12.17 15.96 6.92
C VAL A 48 -12.63 14.60 7.44
N ALA A 49 -13.87 14.47 7.91
CA ALA A 49 -14.41 13.19 8.36
C ALA A 49 -14.44 12.15 7.22
N ASP A 50 -14.88 12.55 6.03
CA ASP A 50 -14.91 11.70 4.84
C ASP A 50 -13.52 11.28 4.37
N LEU A 51 -12.57 12.20 4.37
CA LEU A 51 -11.18 11.92 4.03
C LEU A 51 -10.53 10.98 5.06
N LEU A 52 -10.78 11.18 6.35
CA LEU A 52 -10.30 10.28 7.40
C LEU A 52 -10.89 8.88 7.24
N ALA A 53 -12.18 8.76 6.91
CA ALA A 53 -12.81 7.48 6.63
C ALA A 53 -12.20 6.80 5.39
N GLN A 54 -11.91 7.56 4.33
CA GLN A 54 -11.20 7.06 3.14
C GLN A 54 -9.80 6.58 3.46
N VAL A 55 -9.02 7.39 4.18
CA VAL A 55 -7.68 7.03 4.64
C VAL A 55 -7.73 5.77 5.48
N ALA A 56 -8.65 5.64 6.43
CA ALA A 56 -8.80 4.44 7.26
C ALA A 56 -9.18 3.18 6.45
N ARG A 57 -9.93 3.33 5.36
CA ARG A 57 -10.21 2.22 4.42
C ARG A 57 -8.97 1.83 3.63
N LEU A 58 -8.23 2.80 3.11
CA LEU A 58 -7.04 2.59 2.27
C LEU A 58 -5.81 2.17 3.08
N SER A 59 -5.68 2.62 4.32
CA SER A 59 -4.58 2.28 5.22
C SER A 59 -4.66 0.85 5.75
N LYS A 60 -5.81 0.18 5.59
CA LYS A 60 -5.93 -1.27 5.77
C LYS A 60 -5.35 -2.01 4.57
N ASN A 61 -4.04 -1.87 4.38
CA ASN A 61 -3.27 -2.83 3.60
C ASN A 61 -2.74 -3.92 4.54
N SER A 62 -2.47 -5.09 3.97
CA SER A 62 -1.96 -6.29 4.65
C SER A 62 -0.61 -6.08 5.38
N SER A 63 0.01 -4.91 5.22
CA SER A 63 1.28 -4.53 5.86
C SER A 63 1.13 -3.80 7.20
N ASN A 64 -0.05 -3.23 7.51
CA ASN A 64 -0.32 -2.48 8.76
C ASN A 64 -1.52 -3.02 9.55
N SER A 65 -2.37 -3.83 8.93
CA SER A 65 -3.41 -4.59 9.63
C SER A 65 -2.80 -5.93 9.98
N SER A 66 -2.77 -6.30 11.27
CA SER A 66 -2.30 -7.60 11.79
C SER A 66 -3.10 -8.82 11.27
N LYS A 67 -3.73 -8.72 10.10
CA LYS A 67 -4.32 -9.82 9.35
C LYS A 67 -3.20 -10.66 8.74
N PRO A 68 -3.26 -11.99 8.88
CA PRO A 68 -2.26 -12.86 8.29
C PRO A 68 -2.24 -12.69 6.75
N PRO A 69 -1.06 -12.81 6.11
CA PRO A 69 -0.89 -12.63 4.67
C PRO A 69 -1.72 -13.61 3.82
N SER A 70 -2.32 -14.63 4.43
CA SER A 70 -3.24 -15.59 3.81
C SER A 70 -4.60 -15.00 3.40
N SER A 71 -4.96 -13.79 3.84
CA SER A 71 -6.27 -13.18 3.54
C SER A 71 -6.28 -12.31 2.29
N ASP A 72 -5.12 -12.01 1.69
CA ASP A 72 -5.00 -11.21 0.47
C ASP A 72 -4.84 -12.15 -0.74
N ILE A 73 -5.97 -12.59 -1.32
CA ILE A 73 -6.01 -13.62 -2.38
C ILE A 73 -5.43 -13.13 -3.70
N VAL A 74 -5.23 -11.83 -3.88
CA VAL A 74 -4.81 -11.27 -5.17
C VAL A 74 -3.38 -10.78 -5.07
N LYS A 75 -2.47 -11.57 -5.65
CA LYS A 75 -1.08 -11.18 -5.85
C LYS A 75 -1.03 -9.98 -6.80
N PRO A 76 -0.59 -8.80 -6.36
CA PRO A 76 -0.40 -7.68 -7.27
C PRO A 76 0.66 -8.03 -8.32
N PRO A 77 0.52 -7.54 -9.57
CA PRO A 77 1.52 -7.78 -10.60
C PRO A 77 2.87 -7.20 -10.18
N PRO A 78 3.98 -7.95 -10.33
CA PRO A 78 5.29 -7.46 -9.95
C PRO A 78 5.68 -6.25 -10.81
N PRO A 79 6.44 -5.30 -10.27
CA PRO A 79 6.93 -4.16 -11.04
C PRO A 79 7.79 -4.63 -12.22
N PRO A 80 7.78 -3.90 -13.36
CA PRO A 80 8.63 -4.22 -14.50
C PRO A 80 10.10 -4.08 -14.13
N LEU A 81 10.92 -5.05 -14.55
CA LEU A 81 12.37 -5.01 -14.39
C LEU A 81 12.97 -3.87 -15.25
N PRO A 82 14.04 -3.20 -14.79
CA PRO A 82 14.74 -2.23 -15.60
C PRO A 82 15.32 -2.87 -16.88
N PRO A 83 15.44 -2.11 -17.99
CA PRO A 83 15.93 -2.63 -19.27
C PRO A 83 17.33 -3.24 -19.11
N GLY A 84 17.48 -4.51 -19.48
CA GLY A 84 18.77 -5.22 -19.47
C GLY A 84 19.03 -6.11 -18.24
N GLU A 85 18.20 -6.04 -17.20
CA GLU A 85 18.39 -6.85 -16.00
C GLU A 85 17.67 -8.20 -16.11
N LYS A 86 18.39 -9.22 -16.60
CA LYS A 86 17.92 -10.61 -16.54
C LYS A 86 18.15 -11.15 -15.14
N ARG A 87 17.10 -11.64 -14.48
CA ARG A 87 17.25 -12.40 -13.24
C ARG A 87 18.18 -13.59 -13.49
N SER A 88 19.30 -13.65 -12.79
CA SER A 88 20.16 -14.83 -12.80
C SER A 88 19.42 -15.97 -12.10
N ILE A 89 19.18 -17.07 -12.81
CA ILE A 89 18.66 -18.30 -12.21
C ILE A 89 19.75 -18.84 -11.28
N GLY A 90 19.51 -18.82 -9.97
CA GLY A 90 20.50 -19.27 -8.99
C GLY A 90 20.20 -18.81 -7.57
N GLY A 91 21.04 -19.25 -6.63
CA GLY A 91 21.00 -18.80 -5.25
C GLY A 91 21.33 -17.31 -5.10
N GLN A 92 21.13 -16.79 -3.90
CA GLN A 92 21.43 -15.40 -3.56
C GLN A 92 22.93 -15.11 -3.71
N LYS A 93 23.30 -13.92 -4.21
CA LYS A 93 24.70 -13.51 -4.40
C LYS A 93 25.47 -13.66 -3.09
N GLY A 94 26.63 -14.33 -3.14
CA GLY A 94 27.49 -14.57 -1.98
C GLY A 94 27.18 -15.85 -1.21
N HIS A 95 26.12 -16.59 -1.53
CA HIS A 95 25.86 -17.88 -0.90
C HIS A 95 26.56 -19.03 -1.64
N PRO A 96 27.28 -19.91 -0.92
CA PRO A 96 27.88 -21.09 -1.53
C PRO A 96 26.79 -22.04 -2.03
N ARG A 97 27.08 -22.73 -3.14
CA ARG A 97 26.20 -23.75 -3.68
C ARG A 97 26.15 -24.95 -2.72
N HIS A 98 24.98 -25.23 -2.17
CA HIS A 98 24.72 -26.48 -1.45
C HIS A 98 24.16 -27.51 -2.41
N GLU A 99 24.95 -28.55 -2.68
CA GLU A 99 24.48 -29.75 -3.38
C GLU A 99 24.23 -30.85 -2.36
N ARG A 100 23.19 -31.66 -2.59
CA ARG A 100 22.93 -32.82 -1.76
C ARG A 100 23.89 -33.94 -2.14
N GLU A 101 24.55 -34.54 -1.15
CA GLU A 101 25.39 -35.72 -1.39
C GLU A 101 24.53 -36.90 -1.89
N PRO A 102 24.98 -37.62 -2.93
CA PRO A 102 24.30 -38.84 -3.36
C PRO A 102 24.24 -39.88 -2.25
N PHE A 103 23.14 -40.61 -2.15
CA PHE A 103 23.02 -41.77 -1.26
C PHE A 103 24.19 -42.76 -1.37
N ALA A 104 24.65 -43.23 -0.21
CA ALA A 104 25.60 -44.34 -0.13
C ALA A 104 24.93 -45.66 -0.58
N PRO A 105 25.70 -46.65 -1.08
CA PRO A 105 25.13 -47.93 -1.54
C PRO A 105 24.25 -48.63 -0.50
N ALA A 106 24.58 -48.52 0.80
CA ALA A 106 23.81 -49.11 1.90
C ALA A 106 22.42 -48.46 2.11
N GLN A 107 22.20 -47.27 1.57
CA GLN A 107 20.93 -46.53 1.68
C GLN A 107 20.01 -46.76 0.47
N ILE A 108 20.43 -47.56 -0.51
CA ILE A 108 19.70 -47.78 -1.77
C ILE A 108 19.00 -49.13 -1.72
N ASN A 109 17.67 -49.12 -1.63
CA ASN A 109 16.87 -50.36 -1.61
C ASN A 109 16.71 -50.98 -3.01
N ARG A 110 16.72 -50.17 -4.07
CA ARG A 110 16.50 -50.60 -5.45
C ARG A 110 17.30 -49.77 -6.44
N VAL A 111 17.93 -50.44 -7.41
CA VAL A 111 18.57 -49.81 -8.58
C VAL A 111 17.83 -50.28 -9.83
N VAL A 112 17.51 -49.34 -10.72
CA VAL A 112 16.85 -49.63 -12.00
C VAL A 112 17.65 -48.97 -13.11
N ASP A 113 18.16 -49.78 -14.03
CA ASP A 113 18.89 -49.30 -15.20
C ASP A 113 17.92 -49.00 -16.34
N TYR A 114 17.84 -47.73 -16.71
CA TYR A 114 17.03 -47.28 -17.84
C TYR A 114 17.91 -47.13 -19.08
N GLN A 115 17.96 -48.20 -19.88
CA GLN A 115 18.61 -48.22 -21.19
C GLN A 115 17.58 -48.45 -22.28
N MET A 116 17.86 -47.93 -23.47
CA MET A 116 16.97 -48.03 -24.62
C MET A 116 17.78 -48.55 -25.81
N ASP A 117 17.42 -49.73 -26.30
CA ASP A 117 18.18 -50.44 -27.34
C ASP A 117 17.85 -49.93 -28.75
N CYS A 118 16.67 -49.34 -28.93
CA CYS A 118 16.20 -48.82 -30.21
C CYS A 118 15.53 -47.45 -30.08
N CYS A 119 15.65 -46.62 -31.12
CA CYS A 119 15.01 -45.31 -31.14
C CYS A 119 13.48 -45.47 -31.25
N PRO A 120 12.68 -44.89 -30.34
CA PRO A 120 11.22 -45.06 -30.33
C PRO A 120 10.53 -44.38 -31.52
N LYS A 121 11.26 -43.55 -32.28
CA LYS A 121 10.73 -42.84 -33.45
C LYS A 121 11.01 -43.57 -34.78
N CYS A 122 12.19 -44.18 -34.93
CA CYS A 122 12.60 -44.79 -36.20
C CYS A 122 13.04 -46.27 -36.09
N GLY A 123 13.10 -46.84 -34.89
CA GLY A 123 13.51 -48.23 -34.66
C GLY A 123 15.01 -48.50 -34.82
N GLY A 124 15.82 -47.50 -35.17
CA GLY A 124 17.27 -47.66 -35.33
C GLY A 124 17.98 -48.06 -34.03
N GLN A 125 19.04 -48.86 -34.16
CA GLN A 125 19.82 -49.33 -33.01
C GLN A 125 20.55 -48.17 -32.31
N MET A 126 20.40 -48.09 -30.99
CA MET A 126 21.06 -47.08 -30.16
C MET A 126 22.42 -47.60 -29.69
N ARG A 127 23.40 -46.71 -29.54
CA ARG A 127 24.70 -47.02 -28.94
C ARG A 127 24.92 -46.13 -27.71
N PRO A 128 25.40 -46.69 -26.59
CA PRO A 128 25.74 -45.89 -25.42
C PRO A 128 26.80 -44.83 -25.78
N LEU A 129 26.60 -43.61 -25.30
CA LEU A 129 27.64 -42.59 -25.37
C LEU A 129 28.74 -42.91 -24.34
N HIS A 130 29.98 -42.52 -24.64
CA HIS A 130 31.09 -42.63 -23.70
C HIS A 130 31.05 -41.52 -22.64
N GLN A 131 29.97 -41.50 -21.86
CA GLN A 131 29.71 -40.55 -20.79
C GLN A 131 29.12 -41.31 -19.59
N PRO A 132 29.39 -40.84 -18.35
CA PRO A 132 28.79 -41.46 -17.18
C PRO A 132 27.25 -41.40 -17.27
N PRO A 133 26.54 -42.44 -16.80
CA PRO A 133 25.09 -42.45 -16.84
C PRO A 133 24.54 -41.34 -15.96
N ARG A 134 23.46 -40.70 -16.42
CA ARG A 134 22.71 -39.75 -15.60
C ARG A 134 22.04 -40.51 -14.46
N LYS A 135 22.34 -40.13 -13.22
CA LYS A 135 21.76 -40.74 -12.02
C LYS A 135 20.57 -39.92 -11.52
N LEU A 136 19.47 -40.60 -11.21
CA LEU A 136 18.30 -40.04 -10.53
C LEU A 136 18.10 -40.81 -9.22
N GLN A 137 17.88 -40.11 -8.11
CA GLN A 137 17.65 -40.71 -6.80
C GLN A 137 16.21 -40.41 -6.37
N GLN A 138 15.44 -41.45 -6.07
CA GLN A 138 14.04 -41.34 -5.65
C GLN A 138 13.90 -41.84 -4.20
N VAL A 139 13.04 -41.18 -3.42
CA VAL A 139 12.70 -41.55 -2.04
C VAL A 139 11.19 -41.63 -1.96
N GLU A 140 10.67 -42.77 -1.50
CA GLU A 140 9.26 -42.91 -1.15
C GLU A 140 9.09 -42.47 0.31
N ILE A 141 8.23 -41.48 0.54
CA ILE A 141 7.89 -41.00 1.88
C ILE A 141 6.59 -41.71 2.29
N PRO A 142 6.51 -42.31 3.50
CA PRO A 142 5.32 -43.00 3.98
C PRO A 142 4.12 -42.06 4.22
#